data_AF-A0A1K1NZM9-F1
#
_entry.id   AF-A0A1K1NZM9-F1
#
_cell.length_a   1.000
_cell.length_b   1.000
_cell.length_c   1.000
_cell.angle_alpha   90.00
_cell.angle_beta   90.00
_cell.angle_gamma   90.00
#
_symmetry.space_group_name_H-M   'P 1'
#
loop_
_entity.id
_entity.type
_entity.pdbx_description
1 polymer ?
#
loop_
_entity_poly.entity_id
_entity_poly.type
_entity_poly.pdbx_seq_one_letter_code
_entity_poly.pdbx_strand_id
1 'polypeptide(L)' 'MQKYVGHVVEIIYLGRDGKITQRKIEIRGVAGGVVKAYCLQRKAPRVFRLDSILAVQPVVSMHAV' A
#
# COMPACT_ATOMS: atom_id res chain seq x y z
N MET A 1 -7.08 2.49 -6.98
CA MET A 1 -6.75 2.06 -5.60
C MET A 1 -7.96 1.56 -4.82
N GLN A 2 -9.15 2.15 -5.04
CA GLN A 2 -10.39 1.76 -4.35
C GLN A 2 -10.72 0.25 -4.44
N LYS A 3 -10.47 -0.38 -5.59
CA LYS A 3 -10.65 -1.84 -5.80
C LYS A 3 -9.81 -2.75 -4.89
N TYR A 4 -8.81 -2.21 -4.20
CA TYR A 4 -7.92 -2.97 -3.32
C TYR A 4 -8.25 -2.78 -1.83
N VAL A 5 -9.31 -2.04 -1.49
CA VAL A 5 -9.76 -1.94 -0.09
C VAL A 5 -10.08 -3.35 0.44
N GLY A 6 -9.63 -3.63 1.67
CA GLY A 6 -9.71 -4.96 2.30
C GLY A 6 -8.62 -5.94 1.88
N HIS A 7 -7.74 -5.58 0.94
CA HIS A 7 -6.70 -6.45 0.42
C HIS A 7 -5.31 -6.00 0.81
N VAL A 8 -4.38 -6.96 0.88
CA VAL A 8 -2.95 -6.69 0.99
C VAL A 8 -2.38 -6.49 -0.41
N VAL A 9 -1.70 -5.37 -0.60
CA VAL A 9 -0.96 -5.06 -1.82
C VAL A 9 0.49 -4.76 -1.48
N GLU A 10 1.37 -4.99 -2.44
CA GLU A 10 2.71 -4.45 -2.43
C GLU A 10 2.77 -3.20 -3.30
N ILE A 11 3.39 -2.13 -2.78
CA ILE A 11 3.56 -0.86 -3.47
C ILE A 11 5.02 -0.48 -3.58
N ILE A 12 5.36 0.21 -4.65
CA ILE A 12 6.58 1.02 -4.75
C ILE A 12 6.20 2.45 -4.39
N TYR A 13 6.79 2.99 -3.32
CA TYR A 13 6.42 4.27 -2.73
C TYR A 13 7.59 5.25 -2.70
N LEU A 14 7.38 6.45 -3.23
CA LEU A 14 8.32 7.56 -3.17
C LEU A 14 8.14 8.35 -1.87
N GLY A 15 9.16 8.33 -1.01
CA GLY A 15 9.23 9.14 0.20
C GLY A 15 9.44 10.63 -0.11
N ARG A 16 9.07 11.50 0.83
CA ARG A 16 9.34 12.94 0.73
C ARG A 16 10.83 13.29 0.73
N ASP A 17 11.65 12.38 1.24
CA ASP A 17 13.12 12.43 1.22
C ASP A 17 13.70 11.93 -0.12
N GLY A 18 12.85 11.67 -1.12
CA GLY A 18 13.24 11.14 -2.42
C GLY A 18 13.53 9.64 -2.44
N LYS A 19 13.42 8.94 -1.29
CA LYS A 19 13.73 7.51 -1.21
C LYS A 19 12.57 6.67 -1.70
N ILE A 20 12.85 5.79 -2.67
CA ILE A 20 11.92 4.78 -3.12
C ILE A 20 11.96 3.59 -2.15
N THR A 21 10.79 3.13 -1.72
CA THR A 21 10.65 1.99 -0.81
C THR A 21 9.60 1.01 -1.32
N GLN A 22 9.85 -0.29 -1.18
CA GLN A 22 8.85 -1.34 -1.43
C GLN A 22 8.15 -1.70 -0.12
N ARG A 23 6.81 -1.67 -0.12
CA ARG A 23 6.01 -1.86 1.10
C ARG A 23 4.81 -2.76 0.86
N LYS A 24 4.62 -3.72 1.76
CA LYS A 24 3.34 -4.46 1.88
C LYS A 24 2.40 -3.71 2.81
N ILE A 25 1.22 -3.38 2.30
CA ILE A 25 0.21 -2.62 3.03
C ILE A 25 -1.17 -3.28 2.86
N GLU A 26 -1.94 -3.31 3.94
CA GLU A 26 -3.36 -3.67 3.92
C GLU A 26 -4.16 -2.38 3.73
N ILE A 27 -4.85 -2.25 2.60
CA ILE A 27 -5.60 -1.02 2.30
C ILE A 27 -6.92 -1.03 3.08
N ARG A 28 -7.11 -0.04 3.94
CA ARG A 28 -8.31 0.11 4.78
C ARG A 28 -9.28 1.16 4.25
N GLY A 29 -8.80 2.08 3.43
CA GLY A 29 -9.65 3.07 2.79
C GLY A 29 -8.88 3.95 1.82
N VAL A 30 -9.60 4.49 0.84
CA VAL A 30 -9.07 5.41 -0.16
C VAL A 30 -10.02 6.61 -0.25
N ALA A 31 -9.53 7.80 0.07
CA ALA A 31 -10.30 9.03 0.01
C ALA A 31 -9.36 10.23 -0.06
N GLY A 32 -9.80 11.33 -0.71
CA GLY A 32 -9.08 12.61 -0.68
C GLY A 32 -7.62 12.53 -1.15
N GLY A 33 -7.33 11.74 -2.19
CA GLY A 33 -5.96 11.61 -2.72
C GLY A 33 -5.01 10.77 -1.87
N VAL A 34 -5.50 10.10 -0.82
CA VAL A 34 -4.68 9.28 0.07
C VAL A 34 -5.23 7.87 0.27
N VAL A 35 -4.33 6.97 0.65
CA VAL A 35 -4.59 5.59 1.05
C VAL A 35 -4.36 5.47 2.54
N LYS A 36 -5.40 5.17 3.30
CA LYS A 36 -5.31 4.74 4.70
C LYS A 36 -5.03 3.24 4.71
N ALA A 37 -3.93 2.83 5.32
CA ALA A 37 -3.51 1.44 5.31
C ALA A 37 -2.82 1.03 6.61
N TYR A 38 -2.79 -0.27 6.87
CA TYR A 38 -1.87 -0.83 7.87
C TYR A 38 -0.59 -1.27 7.16
N CYS A 39 0.56 -0.75 7.59
CA CYS A 39 1.84 -1.09 6.99
C CYS A 39 2.44 -2.31 7.70
N LEU A 40 2.51 -3.45 7.01
CA LEU A 40 2.89 -4.73 7.62
C LEU A 40 4.35 -4.72 8.12
N GLN A 41 5.27 -4.13 7.35
CA GLN A 41 6.68 -3.99 7.76
C GLN A 41 6.86 -3.16 9.03
N ARG A 42 6.03 -2.14 9.25
CA ARG A 42 6.11 -1.24 10.40
C ARG A 42 5.16 -1.61 11.54
N LYS A 43 4.28 -2.59 11.31
CA LYS A 43 3.22 -3.03 12.23
C LYS A 43 2.39 -1.87 12.78
N ALA A 44 2.06 -0.89 11.93
CA ALA A 44 1.36 0.32 12.34
C ALA A 44 0.47 0.90 11.23
N PRO A 45 -0.65 1.59 11.58
CA PRO A 45 -1.43 2.40 10.65
C PRO A 45 -0.60 3.52 10.02
N ARG A 46 -0.73 3.73 8.71
CA ARG A 46 -0.08 4.81 7.96
C ARG A 46 -0.98 5.32 6.84
N VAL A 47 -0.75 6.58 6.47
CA VAL A 47 -1.37 7.22 5.32
C VAL A 47 -0.33 7.38 4.22
N PHE A 48 -0.65 6.93 3.02
CA PHE A 48 0.19 7.04 1.83
C PHE A 48 -0.49 7.97 0.83
N ARG A 49 0.25 8.89 0.21
CA ARG A 49 -0.31 9.72 -0.85
C ARG A 49 -0.43 8.93 -2.14
N LEU A 50 -1.55 9.05 -2.84
CA LEU A 50 -1.76 8.34 -4.12
C LEU A 50 -0.75 8.79 -5.18
N ASP A 51 -0.45 10.09 -5.23
CA ASP A 51 0.54 10.69 -6.13
C ASP A 51 1.97 10.14 -5.96
N SER A 52 2.25 9.54 -4.80
CA SER A 52 3.58 9.03 -4.41
C SER A 52 3.67 7.49 -4.54
N ILE A 53 2.60 6.83 -4.97
CA ILE A 53 2.59 5.39 -5.27
C ILE A 53 2.95 5.22 -6.75
N LEU A 54 4.16 4.71 -7.00
CA LEU A 54 4.70 4.53 -8.35
C LEU A 54 4.24 3.24 -9.02
N ALA A 55 3.99 2.20 -8.22
CA ALA A 55 3.48 0.92 -8.70
C ALA A 55 2.68 0.21 -7.60
N VAL A 56 1.76 -0.66 -8.00
CA VAL A 56 0.94 -1.49 -7.10
C VAL A 56 0.77 -2.90 -7.67
N GLN A 57 0.94 -3.91 -6.83
CA GLN A 57 0.69 -5.30 -7.17
C GLN A 57 -0.13 -5.97 -6.05
N PRO A 58 -1.23 -6.68 -6.36
CA PRO A 58 -1.93 -7.51 -5.38
C PRO A 58 -1.02 -8.61 -4.84
N VAL A 59 -1.03 -8.81 -3.53
CA VAL A 59 -0.41 -10.00 -2.95
C VAL A 59 -1.43 -11.13 -3.07
N VAL A 60 -1.36 -11.91 -4.14
CA VAL A 60 -2.10 -13.17 -4.24
C VAL A 60 -1.46 -14.15 -3.26
N SER A 61 -2.22 -14.62 -2.28
CA SER A 61 -1.83 -15.85 -1.59
C SER A 61 -2.02 -16.98 -2.59
N MET A 62 -0.92 -17.53 -3.07
CA MET A 62 -0.97 -18.83 -3.72
C MET A 62 -1.39 -19.80 -2.61
N HIS A 63 -2.67 -20.20 -2.60
CA HIS A 63 -3.04 -21.43 -1.92
C HIS A 63 -2.32 -22.53 -2.71
N ALA A 64 -1.16 -22.96 -2.21
CA ALA A 64 -0.58 -24.21 -2.62
C ALA A 64 -1.61 -25.28 -2.24
N VAL A 65 -2.23 -25.86 -3.27
CA VAL A 65 -3.12 -27.03 -3.16
C VAL A 65 -2.27 -28.25 -2.85
#